data_AF-A0A921U905-F1
#
_entry.id   AF-A0A921U905-F1
#
_cell.length_a   1.000
_cell.length_b   1.000
_cell.length_c   1.000
_cell.angle_alpha   90.00
_cell.angle_beta   90.00
_cell.angle_gamma   90.00
#
_symmetry.space_group_name_H-M   'P 1'
#
loop_
_entity.id
_entity.type
_entity.pdbx_description
1 polymer ?
#
loop_
_entity_poly.entity_id
_entity_poly.type
_entity_poly.pdbx_seq_one_letter_code
_entity_poly.pdbx_strand_id
1 'polypeptide(L)'
;MLLQKWRSPEDDAAAVEYILMIVSTGSWWHDVSIHATGTFGDQKVMLLLGTGLWPSEQRLLFMGKESDNCEHLHMVGVQDKDKLLLLEDLAVKERKFRLVAAVHAIAHRVLVSAVHVVAQCRLVTAAHAVTRRRLPTATAYAIAQHRAHHGRRAHRHLMLQCTSPAALHTSRFVPFAYCL
;
A
#
# COMPACT_ATOMS: atom_id res chain seq x y z
N MET A 1 53.09 27.01 -51.48
CA MET A 1 52.40 27.42 -50.23
C MET A 1 51.48 26.28 -49.82
N LEU A 2 51.88 25.45 -48.85
CA LEU A 2 51.07 24.35 -48.33
C LEU A 2 50.14 24.93 -47.26
N LEU A 3 48.91 25.28 -47.65
CA LEU A 3 47.89 25.67 -46.69
C LEU A 3 47.33 24.39 -46.06
N GLN A 4 47.83 24.07 -44.88
CA GLN A 4 47.17 23.11 -43.99
C GLN A 4 45.82 23.70 -43.62
N LYS A 5 44.77 23.12 -44.20
CA LYS A 5 43.38 23.33 -43.83
C LYS A 5 43.25 22.96 -42.34
N TRP A 6 43.07 23.96 -41.49
CA TRP A 6 42.80 23.77 -40.06
C TRP A 6 41.59 22.84 -39.91
N ARG A 7 41.80 21.63 -39.39
CA ARG A 7 40.71 20.80 -38.85
C ARG A 7 40.40 21.32 -37.45
N SER A 8 39.16 21.73 -37.23
CA SER A 8 38.66 22.03 -35.89
C SER A 8 38.59 20.70 -35.11
N PRO A 9 39.01 20.65 -33.83
CA PRO A 9 38.99 19.42 -33.02
C PRO A 9 37.58 19.01 -32.54
N GLU A 10 36.51 19.57 -33.13
CA GLU A 10 35.12 19.27 -32.76
C GLU A 10 34.49 18.14 -33.59
N ASP A 11 35.17 17.66 -34.64
CA ASP A 11 34.68 16.58 -35.51
C ASP A 11 34.81 15.16 -34.89
N ASP A 12 35.43 15.02 -33.71
CA ASP A 12 35.66 13.73 -33.03
C ASP A 12 34.92 13.60 -31.69
N ALA A 13 34.12 14.60 -31.29
CA ALA A 13 33.15 14.43 -30.21
C ALA A 13 31.88 13.88 -30.87
N ALA A 14 31.55 12.62 -30.60
CA ALA A 14 30.29 12.01 -31.02
C ALA A 14 29.15 13.01 -30.78
N ALA A 15 28.68 13.66 -31.85
CA ALA A 15 27.64 14.67 -31.77
C ALA A 15 26.44 13.97 -31.13
N VAL A 16 26.06 14.43 -29.94
CA VAL A 16 24.95 13.88 -29.19
C VAL A 16 23.69 14.20 -29.99
N GLU A 17 23.26 13.23 -30.80
CA GLU A 17 22.14 13.38 -31.71
C GLU A 17 20.84 13.19 -30.92
N TYR A 18 19.98 14.21 -30.95
CA TYR A 18 18.64 14.15 -30.37
C TYR A 18 17.62 13.99 -31.50
N ILE A 19 16.65 13.12 -31.29
CA ILE A 19 15.49 12.97 -32.17
C ILE A 19 14.25 13.57 -31.49
N LEU A 20 13.45 14.27 -32.28
CA LEU A 20 12.14 14.77 -31.86
C LEU A 20 11.08 13.73 -32.19
N MET A 21 10.17 13.44 -31.27
CA MET A 21 9.12 12.47 -31.46
C MET A 21 7.76 13.07 -31.13
N ILE A 22 6.78 12.80 -31.99
CA ILE A 22 5.42 13.34 -31.86
C ILE A 22 4.56 12.24 -31.23
N VAL A 23 4.24 12.39 -29.96
CA VAL A 23 3.44 11.42 -29.20
C VAL A 23 1.99 11.85 -29.18
N SER A 24 1.14 11.08 -29.85
CA SER A 24 -0.31 11.27 -29.89
C SER A 24 -0.99 10.57 -28.71
N THR A 25 -1.83 11.30 -27.98
CA THR A 25 -2.62 10.78 -26.85
C THR A 25 -4.08 11.19 -27.06
N GLY A 26 -4.90 10.27 -27.58
CA GLY A 26 -6.29 10.58 -27.94
C GLY A 26 -6.37 11.70 -28.98
N SER A 27 -6.86 12.87 -28.58
CA SER A 27 -6.99 14.07 -29.42
C SER A 27 -5.84 15.07 -29.28
N TRP A 28 -4.83 14.78 -28.46
CA TRP A 28 -3.72 15.67 -28.13
C TRP A 28 -2.40 15.12 -28.64
N TRP A 29 -1.41 16.00 -28.80
CA TRP A 29 -0.06 15.65 -29.28
C TRP A 29 0.97 16.32 -28.37
N HIS A 30 2.04 15.61 -28.06
CA HIS A 30 3.18 16.10 -27.30
C HIS A 30 4.45 15.91 -28.10
N ASP A 31 5.24 16.98 -28.23
CA ASP A 31 6.55 16.91 -28.84
C ASP A 31 7.58 16.62 -27.74
N VAL A 32 8.30 15.50 -27.88
CA VAL A 32 9.28 15.03 -26.90
C VAL A 32 10.62 14.84 -27.60
N SER A 33 11.66 15.51 -27.12
CA SER A 33 13.03 15.30 -27.58
C SER A 33 13.78 14.35 -26.67
N ILE A 34 14.52 13.42 -27.26
CA ILE A 34 15.33 12.45 -26.52
C ILE A 34 16.60 12.12 -27.31
N HIS A 35 17.60 11.59 -26.61
CA HIS A 35 18.78 11.05 -27.25
C HIS A 35 18.42 9.97 -28.29
N ALA A 36 19.05 10.00 -29.47
CA ALA A 36 18.81 9.04 -30.56
C ALA A 36 19.06 7.58 -30.13
N THR A 37 20.02 7.36 -29.22
CA THR A 37 20.29 6.03 -28.67
C THR A 37 19.52 5.71 -27.38
N GLY A 38 18.60 6.59 -26.96
CA GLY A 38 17.77 6.39 -25.77
C GLY A 38 16.78 5.23 -25.90
N THR A 39 16.07 4.95 -24.79
CA THR A 39 15.07 3.88 -24.72
C THR A 39 13.65 4.41 -24.68
N PHE A 40 12.67 3.57 -25.01
CA PHE A 40 11.26 3.90 -24.77
C PHE A 40 10.96 4.07 -23.29
N GLY A 41 11.71 3.44 -22.38
CA GLY A 41 11.56 3.64 -20.94
C GLY A 41 11.81 5.10 -20.53
N ASP A 42 12.87 5.70 -21.05
CA ASP A 42 13.21 7.11 -20.80
C ASP A 42 12.10 8.04 -21.31
N GLN A 43 11.50 7.73 -22.47
CA GLN A 43 10.38 8.49 -23.01
C GLN A 43 9.15 8.41 -22.13
N LYS A 44 8.83 7.22 -21.60
CA LYS A 44 7.69 7.07 -20.70
C LYS A 44 7.84 7.91 -19.44
N VAL A 45 9.08 8.06 -18.95
CA VAL A 45 9.39 8.97 -17.84
C VAL A 45 9.17 10.44 -18.24
N MET A 46 9.61 10.86 -19.42
CA MET A 46 9.36 12.24 -19.89
C MET A 46 7.86 12.53 -20.08
N LEU A 47 7.11 11.58 -20.62
CA LEU A 47 5.66 11.71 -20.84
C LEU A 47 4.85 11.77 -19.55
N LEU A 48 5.37 11.24 -18.43
CA LEU A 48 4.68 11.31 -17.13
C LEU A 48 4.34 12.76 -16.75
N LEU A 49 5.25 13.72 -16.96
CA LEU A 49 4.96 15.12 -16.61
C LEU A 49 3.88 15.74 -17.50
N GLY A 50 3.83 15.37 -18.78
CA GLY A 50 2.86 15.94 -19.73
C GLY A 50 1.48 15.28 -19.65
N THR A 51 1.42 13.98 -19.38
CA THR A 51 0.21 13.16 -19.46
C THR A 51 -0.35 12.77 -18.10
N GLY A 52 0.47 12.82 -17.03
CA GLY A 52 0.11 12.37 -15.69
C GLY A 52 0.03 10.85 -15.53
N LEU A 53 0.31 10.07 -16.58
CA LEU A 53 0.31 8.61 -16.54
C LEU A 53 1.64 8.08 -16.03
N TRP A 54 1.62 7.12 -15.10
CA TRP A 54 2.86 6.45 -14.68
C TRP A 54 3.46 5.63 -15.81
N PRO A 55 4.79 5.46 -15.89
CA PRO A 55 5.41 4.63 -16.94
C PRO A 55 4.84 3.21 -17.04
N SER A 56 4.34 2.66 -15.93
CA SER A 56 3.67 1.36 -15.88
C SER A 56 2.24 1.35 -16.44
N GLU A 57 1.62 2.52 -16.60
CA GLU A 57 0.30 2.71 -17.18
C GLU A 57 0.39 3.18 -18.64
N GLN A 58 1.59 3.37 -19.17
CA GLN A 58 1.83 3.89 -20.50
C GLN A 58 2.15 2.76 -21.49
N ARG A 59 1.29 2.60 -22.50
CA ARG A 59 1.50 1.72 -23.64
C ARG A 59 1.85 2.58 -24.84
N LEU A 60 3.15 2.67 -25.14
CA LEU A 60 3.64 3.36 -26.33
C LEU A 60 3.60 2.40 -27.50
N LEU A 61 3.02 2.84 -28.61
CA LEU A 61 3.00 2.11 -29.86
C LEU A 61 3.78 2.87 -30.93
N PHE A 62 4.75 2.19 -31.53
CA PHE A 62 5.43 2.64 -32.74
C PHE A 62 5.04 1.71 -33.88
N MET A 63 4.55 2.28 -34.99
CA MET A 63 4.10 1.50 -36.15
C MET A 63 3.07 0.40 -35.81
N GLY A 64 2.22 0.65 -34.80
CA GLY A 64 1.20 -0.30 -34.35
C GLY A 64 1.71 -1.43 -33.46
N LYS A 65 3.02 -1.51 -33.19
CA LYS A 65 3.61 -2.45 -32.22
C LYS A 65 3.79 -1.75 -30.88
N GLU A 66 3.38 -2.42 -29.81
CA GLU A 66 3.66 -1.97 -28.44
C GLU A 66 5.15 -2.09 -28.10
N SER A 67 5.71 -1.01 -27.57
CA SER A 67 7.13 -0.90 -27.25
C SER A 67 7.41 -1.15 -25.77
N ASP A 68 8.44 -1.95 -25.51
CA ASP A 68 8.91 -2.25 -24.15
C ASP A 68 9.91 -1.20 -23.66
N ASN A 69 10.03 -1.06 -22.34
CA ASN A 69 10.87 -0.06 -21.69
C ASN A 69 12.36 -0.23 -22.03
N CYS A 70 12.82 -1.45 -22.29
CA CYS A 70 14.21 -1.77 -22.61
C CYS A 70 14.55 -1.65 -24.10
N GLU A 71 13.56 -1.45 -24.97
CA GLU A 71 13.79 -1.27 -26.41
C GLU A 71 14.44 0.10 -26.66
N HIS A 72 15.49 0.10 -27.48
CA HIS A 72 16.18 1.34 -27.87
C HIS A 72 15.60 1.86 -29.17
N LEU A 73 15.48 3.18 -29.28
CA LEU A 73 14.80 3.87 -30.38
C LEU A 73 15.45 3.60 -31.73
N HIS A 74 16.78 3.77 -31.79
CA HIS A 74 17.58 3.49 -32.98
C HIS A 74 17.50 2.03 -33.44
N MET A 75 17.38 1.06 -32.52
CA MET A 75 17.25 -0.35 -32.89
C MET A 75 15.87 -0.68 -33.47
N VAL A 76 14.84 0.00 -32.98
CA VAL A 76 13.48 -0.10 -33.51
C VAL A 76 13.31 0.68 -34.82
N GLY A 77 14.25 1.56 -35.14
CA GLY A 77 14.27 2.35 -36.37
C GLY A 77 13.45 3.64 -36.29
N VAL A 78 13.24 4.16 -35.08
CA VAL A 78 12.58 5.45 -34.88
C VAL A 78 13.49 6.58 -35.36
N GLN A 79 12.95 7.47 -36.18
CA GLN A 79 13.65 8.63 -36.74
C GLN A 79 13.09 9.96 -36.22
N ASP A 80 13.73 11.06 -36.61
CA ASP A 80 13.26 12.41 -36.28
C ASP A 80 11.86 12.68 -36.84
N LYS A 81 10.99 13.23 -35.99
CA LYS A 81 9.57 13.58 -36.20
C LYS A 81 8.66 12.39 -36.46
N ASP A 82 9.09 11.18 -36.13
CA ASP A 82 8.21 10.02 -36.15
C ASP A 82 7.08 10.15 -35.13
N LYS A 83 5.93 9.55 -35.50
CA LYS A 83 4.71 9.58 -34.70
C LYS A 83 4.57 8.32 -33.86
N LEU A 84 4.22 8.50 -32.60
CA LEU A 84 3.89 7.42 -31.68
C LEU A 84 2.48 7.60 -31.15
N LEU A 85 1.88 6.49 -30.76
CA LEU A 85 0.57 6.49 -30.11
C LEU A 85 0.76 6.06 -28.66
N LEU A 86 0.36 6.93 -27.73
CA LEU A 86 0.28 6.62 -26.32
C LEU A 86 -1.14 6.20 -25.96
N LEU A 87 -1.26 5.00 -25.40
CA LEU A 87 -2.49 4.46 -24.85
C LEU A 87 -2.33 4.21 -23.35
N GLU A 88 -3.41 4.39 -22.59
CA GLU A 88 -3.45 4.03 -21.17
C GLU A 88 -3.65 2.51 -21.01
N ASP A 89 -2.85 1.87 -20.15
CA ASP A 89 -3.05 0.48 -19.76
C ASP A 89 -4.16 0.36 -18.70
N LEU A 90 -5.36 -0.03 -19.17
CA LEU A 90 -6.50 -0.27 -18.31
C LEU A 90 -6.28 -1.44 -17.34
N ALA A 91 -5.46 -2.44 -17.68
CA ALA A 91 -5.24 -3.59 -16.80
C ALA A 91 -4.46 -3.21 -15.53
N VAL A 92 -3.46 -2.33 -15.68
CA VAL A 92 -2.68 -1.81 -14.55
C VAL A 92 -3.56 -0.89 -13.69
N LYS A 93 -4.36 -0.04 -14.32
CA LYS A 93 -5.34 0.83 -13.63
C LYS A 93 -6.36 0.02 -12.82
N GLU A 94 -6.94 -1.02 -13.42
CA GLU A 94 -7.87 -1.92 -12.74
C GLU A 94 -7.24 -2.64 -11.56
N ARG A 95 -6.00 -3.11 -11.70
CA ARG A 95 -5.30 -3.80 -10.61
C ARG A 95 -5.11 -2.87 -9.41
N LYS A 96 -4.72 -1.61 -9.65
CA LYS A 96 -4.63 -0.57 -8.60
C LYS A 96 -5.98 -0.37 -7.93
N PHE A 97 -7.05 -0.22 -8.71
CA PHE A 97 -8.40 -0.03 -8.18
C PHE A 97 -8.88 -1.23 -7.34
N ARG A 98 -8.67 -2.46 -7.82
CA ARG A 98 -9.00 -3.68 -7.08
C ARG A 98 -8.29 -3.76 -5.72
N LEU A 99 -7.02 -3.37 -5.67
CA LEU A 99 -6.25 -3.37 -4.42
C LEU A 99 -6.81 -2.35 -3.43
N VAL A 100 -7.11 -1.14 -3.88
CA VAL A 100 -7.73 -0.10 -3.04
C VAL A 100 -9.11 -0.55 -2.54
N ALA A 101 -9.93 -1.13 -3.41
CA ALA A 101 -11.24 -1.67 -3.05
C ALA A 101 -11.13 -2.79 -2.01
N ALA A 102 -10.16 -3.69 -2.14
CA ALA A 102 -9.91 -4.75 -1.17
C ALA A 102 -9.50 -4.20 0.21
N VAL A 103 -8.59 -3.23 0.24
CA VAL A 103 -8.18 -2.55 1.48
C VAL A 103 -9.38 -1.85 2.12
N HIS A 104 -10.19 -1.14 1.32
CA HIS A 104 -11.41 -0.49 1.79
C HIS A 104 -12.40 -1.50 2.38
N ALA A 105 -12.61 -2.65 1.71
CA ALA A 105 -13.51 -3.69 2.20
C ALA A 105 -13.04 -4.31 3.54
N ILE A 106 -11.72 -4.51 3.70
CA ILE A 106 -11.14 -4.98 4.96
C ILE A 106 -11.34 -3.94 6.07
N ALA A 107 -11.00 -2.67 5.80
CA ALA A 107 -11.19 -1.58 6.76
C ALA A 107 -12.66 -1.44 7.17
N HIS A 108 -13.58 -1.47 6.20
CA HIS A 108 -15.02 -1.42 6.46
C HIS A 108 -15.49 -2.59 7.33
N ARG A 109 -15.06 -3.82 7.05
CA ARG A 109 -15.37 -5.00 7.88
C ARG A 109 -14.89 -4.84 9.32
N VAL A 110 -13.64 -4.38 9.52
CA VAL A 110 -13.07 -4.16 10.86
C VAL A 110 -13.84 -3.08 11.61
N LEU A 111 -14.10 -1.94 10.97
CA LEU A 111 -14.83 -0.83 11.58
C LEU A 111 -16.26 -1.23 11.97
N VAL A 112 -16.99 -1.89 11.08
CA VAL A 112 -18.36 -2.37 11.37
C VAL A 112 -18.35 -3.39 12.50
N SER A 113 -17.37 -4.29 12.54
CA SER A 113 -17.24 -5.27 13.64
C SER A 113 -17.00 -4.58 14.98
N ALA A 114 -16.14 -3.55 15.03
CA ALA A 114 -15.87 -2.78 16.24
C ALA A 114 -17.13 -2.04 16.73
N VAL A 115 -17.88 -1.41 15.81
CA VAL A 115 -19.14 -0.74 16.15
C VAL A 115 -20.17 -1.74 16.68
N HIS A 116 -20.27 -2.93 16.07
CA HIS A 116 -21.18 -3.98 16.51
C HIS A 116 -20.84 -4.48 17.92
N VAL A 117 -19.55 -4.71 18.21
CA VAL A 117 -19.08 -5.12 19.55
C VAL A 117 -19.37 -4.03 20.59
N VAL A 118 -19.11 -2.76 20.29
CA VAL A 118 -19.39 -1.64 21.21
C VAL A 118 -20.89 -1.51 21.47
N ALA A 119 -21.74 -1.66 20.44
CA ALA A 119 -23.19 -1.63 20.59
C ALA A 119 -23.69 -2.79 21.48
N GLN A 120 -23.21 -4.02 21.22
CA GLN A 120 -23.53 -5.18 22.05
C GLN A 120 -23.07 -5.00 23.50
N CYS A 121 -21.84 -4.54 23.75
CA CYS A 121 -21.33 -4.26 25.09
C CYS A 121 -22.23 -3.25 25.83
N ARG A 122 -22.66 -2.17 25.17
CA ARG A 122 -23.57 -1.18 25.77
C ARG A 122 -24.92 -1.79 26.14
N LEU A 123 -25.52 -2.57 25.24
CA LEU A 123 -26.80 -3.23 25.49
C LEU A 123 -26.72 -4.24 26.64
N VAL A 124 -25.68 -5.07 26.67
CA VAL A 124 -25.45 -6.04 27.75
C VAL A 124 -25.24 -5.34 29.09
N THR A 125 -24.46 -4.26 29.12
CA THR A 125 -24.21 -3.49 30.34
C THR A 125 -25.50 -2.82 30.85
N ALA A 126 -26.29 -2.23 29.95
CA ALA A 126 -27.59 -1.65 30.29
C ALA A 126 -28.58 -2.70 30.81
N ALA A 127 -28.68 -3.86 30.15
CA ALA A 127 -29.54 -4.96 30.58
C ALA A 127 -29.16 -5.46 31.99
N HIS A 128 -27.87 -5.67 32.25
CA HIS A 128 -27.36 -6.10 33.55
C HIS A 128 -27.60 -5.06 34.66
N ALA A 129 -27.53 -3.77 34.34
CA ALA A 129 -27.87 -2.69 35.27
C ALA A 129 -29.37 -2.72 35.65
N VAL A 130 -30.27 -3.00 34.70
CA VAL A 130 -31.72 -3.13 34.97
C VAL A 130 -32.02 -4.38 35.80
N THR A 131 -31.40 -5.52 35.49
CA THR A 131 -31.59 -6.75 36.28
C THR A 131 -31.11 -6.58 37.72
N ARG A 132 -29.98 -5.88 37.95
CA ARG A 132 -29.51 -5.56 39.30
C ARG A 132 -30.48 -4.68 40.09
N ARG A 133 -31.16 -3.73 39.44
CA ARG A 133 -32.15 -2.86 40.10
C ARG A 133 -33.45 -3.58 40.45
N ARG A 134 -33.77 -4.66 39.74
CA ARG A 134 -34.97 -5.49 39.97
C ARG A 134 -34.72 -6.73 40.84
N LEU A 135 -33.49 -6.95 41.29
CA LEU A 135 -33.17 -8.10 42.13
C LEU A 135 -33.66 -7.88 43.57
N PRO A 136 -34.43 -8.80 44.16
CA PRO A 136 -34.75 -8.75 45.58
C PRO A 136 -33.47 -8.74 46.41
N THR A 137 -33.43 -7.93 47.47
CA THR A 137 -32.26 -7.75 48.37
C THR A 137 -31.70 -9.07 48.89
N ALA A 138 -32.55 -10.06 49.15
CA ALA A 138 -32.15 -11.41 49.57
C ALA A 138 -31.28 -12.14 48.52
N THR A 139 -31.66 -12.08 47.24
CA THR A 139 -30.92 -12.69 46.12
C THR A 139 -29.62 -11.94 45.82
N ALA A 140 -29.62 -10.61 45.93
CA ALA A 140 -28.40 -9.82 45.74
C ALA A 140 -27.34 -10.13 46.82
N TYR A 141 -27.78 -10.33 48.06
CA TYR A 141 -26.92 -10.71 49.19
C TYR A 141 -26.36 -12.12 49.02
N ALA A 142 -27.18 -13.10 48.61
CA ALA A 142 -26.74 -14.47 48.34
C ALA A 142 -25.67 -14.54 47.22
N ILE A 143 -25.84 -13.79 46.13
CA ILE A 143 -24.86 -13.71 45.03
C ILE A 143 -23.55 -13.03 45.51
N ALA A 144 -23.65 -11.99 46.33
CA ALA A 144 -22.48 -11.32 46.91
C ALA A 144 -21.70 -12.22 47.87
N GLN A 145 -22.39 -12.97 48.74
CA GLN A 145 -21.78 -13.94 49.65
C GLN A 145 -21.13 -15.10 48.89
N HIS A 146 -21.79 -15.64 47.85
CA HIS A 146 -21.22 -16.70 47.02
C HIS A 146 -19.95 -16.26 46.28
N ARG A 147 -19.94 -15.03 45.73
CA ARG A 147 -18.74 -14.44 45.11
C ARG A 147 -17.63 -14.17 46.13
N ALA A 148 -17.96 -13.73 47.34
CA ALA A 148 -16.99 -13.53 48.41
C ALA A 148 -16.37 -14.84 48.91
N HIS A 149 -17.14 -15.94 48.94
CA HIS A 149 -16.62 -17.27 49.28
C HIS A 149 -15.75 -17.86 48.17
N HIS A 150 -16.13 -17.70 46.90
CA HIS A 150 -15.29 -18.13 45.77
C HIS A 150 -14.01 -17.30 45.61
N GLY A 151 -14.08 -15.98 45.79
CA GLY A 151 -12.91 -15.10 45.78
C GLY A 151 -11.94 -15.41 46.93
N ARG A 152 -12.45 -15.69 48.13
CA ARG A 152 -11.64 -16.15 49.27
C ARG A 152 -11.04 -17.55 49.05
N ARG A 153 -11.72 -18.46 48.34
CA ARG A 153 -11.16 -19.76 47.92
C ARG A 153 -10.04 -19.60 46.89
N ALA A 154 -10.22 -18.75 45.88
CA ALA A 154 -9.19 -18.46 44.88
C ALA A 154 -7.94 -17.80 45.51
N HIS A 155 -8.14 -16.85 46.42
CA HIS A 155 -7.05 -16.18 47.15
C HIS A 155 -6.35 -17.11 48.16
N ARG A 156 -7.07 -18.07 48.77
CA ARG A 156 -6.46 -19.14 49.60
C ARG A 156 -5.67 -20.14 48.75
N HIS A 157 -6.14 -20.47 47.55
CA HIS A 157 -5.43 -21.39 46.66
C HIS A 157 -4.13 -20.79 46.11
N LEU A 158 -4.10 -19.47 45.89
CA LEU A 158 -2.89 -18.72 45.52
C LEU A 158 -1.90 -18.61 46.70
N MET A 159 -2.40 -18.35 47.91
CA MET A 159 -1.57 -18.27 49.13
C MET A 159 -0.98 -19.63 49.55
N LEU A 160 -1.66 -20.75 49.26
CA LEU A 160 -1.16 -22.11 49.54
C LEU A 160 -0.11 -22.59 48.53
N GLN A 161 0.00 -21.98 47.35
CA GLN A 161 1.06 -22.28 46.38
C GLN A 161 2.37 -21.52 46.67
N CYS A 162 2.32 -20.42 47.43
CA CYS A 162 3.49 -19.62 47.80
C CYS A 162 4.19 -20.07 49.10
N THR A 163 3.66 -21.07 49.82
CA THR A 163 4.24 -21.56 51.10
C THR A 163 4.92 -22.93 50.99
N SER A 164 5.08 -23.49 49.78
CA SER A 164 5.90 -24.68 49.55
C SER A 164 7.30 -24.29 49.07
N PRO A 165 8.39 -24.66 49.77
CA PRO A 165 9.77 -24.31 49.38
C PRO A 165 10.37 -25.21 48.28
N ALA A 166 9.56 -25.90 47.49
CA ALA A 166 10.03 -26.83 46.47
C ALA A 166 9.49 -26.51 45.07
N ALA A 167 9.87 -25.36 44.49
CA ALA A 167 9.85 -25.13 43.03
C ALA A 167 10.66 -23.89 42.63
N LEU A 168 11.93 -23.84 43.01
CA LEU A 168 12.94 -23.13 42.24
C LEU A 168 13.19 -23.94 40.96
N HIS A 169 12.46 -23.68 39.88
CA HIS A 169 13.01 -23.64 38.52
C HIS A 169 11.92 -23.33 37.47
N THR A 170 12.31 -22.47 36.54
CA THR A 170 11.67 -22.19 35.23
C THR A 170 10.47 -21.22 35.19
N SER A 171 10.82 -19.95 34.99
CA SER A 171 10.46 -19.17 33.79
C SER A 171 8.97 -18.97 33.46
N ARG A 172 8.56 -17.70 33.63
CA ARG A 172 7.80 -16.84 32.70
C ARG A 172 6.75 -16.01 33.42
N PHE A 173 7.19 -14.80 33.74
CA PHE A 173 6.43 -13.56 33.62
C PHE A 173 5.28 -13.66 32.59
N VAL A 174 4.06 -13.37 33.03
CA VAL A 174 3.02 -12.76 32.18
C VAL A 174 2.38 -11.64 33.02
N PRO A 175 2.39 -10.39 32.54
CA PRO A 175 1.87 -9.26 33.30
C PRO A 175 0.34 -9.30 33.31
N PHE A 176 -0.24 -9.16 34.50
CA PHE A 176 -1.65 -8.87 34.70
C PHE A 176 -1.94 -7.45 34.19
N ALA A 177 -2.31 -7.33 32.92
CA ALA A 177 -3.07 -6.20 32.41
C ALA A 177 -4.55 -6.61 32.30
N TYR A 178 -5.45 -5.65 32.47
CA TYR A 178 -6.92 -5.75 32.53
C TYR A 178 -7.54 -5.95 33.93
N CYS A 179 -7.41 -4.92 34.77
CA CYS A 179 -8.52 -4.47 35.62
C CYS A 179 -9.11 -3.20 34.99
N LEU A 180 -10.44 -3.22 34.80
CA LEU A 180 -11.30 -2.11 34.42
C LEU A 180 -11.06 -0.84 35.23
#